data_AF-A0A432QB99-F1
#
_entry.id   AF-A0A432QB99-F1
#
_cell.length_a   1.000
_cell.length_b   1.000
_cell.length_c   1.000
_cell.angle_alpha   90.00
_cell.angle_beta   90.00
_cell.angle_gamma   90.00
#
_symmetry.space_group_name_H-M   'P 1'
#
loop_
_entity.id
_entity.type
_entity.pdbx_description
1 polymer ?
#
loop_
_entity_poly.entity_id
_entity_poly.type
_entity_poly.pdbx_seq_one_letter_code
_entity_poly.pdbx_strand_id
1 'polypeptide(L)'
;MNNLDKLSLLPTGPAAPDSTKKLNKDRASLKKSCRQFEAIFLQSMFKSMRKTLPDSGLFKKDNAHAIYQDMFDAEIANQISTKQSLGLADQMYRQMEKYLSHSQKK
;
A
#
# COMPACT_ATOMS: atom_id res chain seq x y z
N MET A 1 -19.13 -61.10 -14.13
CA MET A 1 -19.49 -60.29 -12.95
C MET A 1 -18.31 -60.38 -12.00
N ASN A 2 -17.52 -59.36 -11.66
CA ASN A 2 -17.70 -57.92 -11.72
C ASN A 2 -16.40 -57.22 -12.14
N ASN A 3 -16.59 -56.06 -12.75
CA ASN A 3 -15.61 -55.14 -13.29
C ASN A 3 -15.63 -53.92 -12.35
N LEU A 4 -14.66 -53.74 -11.45
CA LEU A 4 -14.66 -52.57 -10.55
C LEU A 4 -13.34 -52.10 -9.91
N ASP A 5 -12.16 -52.64 -10.21
CA ASP A 5 -10.90 -52.13 -9.59
C ASP A 5 -9.82 -51.71 -10.60
N LYS A 6 -10.23 -51.19 -11.77
CA LYS A 6 -9.36 -50.38 -12.63
C LYS A 6 -9.25 -48.95 -12.11
N LEU A 7 -8.64 -48.75 -10.94
CA LEU A 7 -8.24 -47.40 -10.52
C LEU A 7 -6.88 -47.38 -9.81
N SER A 8 -5.90 -48.02 -10.43
CA SER A 8 -4.49 -47.67 -10.25
C SER A 8 -4.01 -46.82 -11.43
N LEU A 9 -4.11 -45.49 -11.32
CA LEU A 9 -3.28 -44.57 -12.11
C LEU A 9 -3.18 -43.22 -11.38
N LEU A 10 -1.96 -42.88 -10.94
CA LEU A 10 -1.53 -41.56 -10.45
C LEU A 10 -1.84 -40.45 -11.50
N PRO A 11 -2.10 -39.18 -11.11
CA PRO A 11 -1.04 -38.31 -10.56
C PRO A 11 -1.50 -37.35 -9.44
N THR A 12 -0.58 -36.96 -8.56
CA THR A 12 -0.63 -35.68 -7.86
C THR A 12 -0.71 -34.56 -8.92
N GLY A 13 -1.90 -34.02 -9.16
CA GLY A 13 -2.13 -32.90 -10.05
C GLY A 13 -1.57 -31.58 -9.48
N PRO A 14 -1.17 -30.63 -10.32
CA PRO A 14 -0.53 -29.40 -9.89
C PRO A 14 -1.54 -28.53 -9.13
N ALA A 15 -1.13 -27.95 -8.01
CA ALA A 15 -1.86 -26.80 -7.46
C ALA A 15 -1.97 -25.74 -8.57
N ALA A 16 -3.20 -25.38 -8.94
CA ALA A 16 -3.49 -24.56 -10.11
C ALA A 16 -2.69 -23.22 -10.08
N PRO A 17 -2.04 -22.81 -11.18
CA PRO A 17 -1.16 -21.63 -11.23
C PRO A 17 -1.88 -20.28 -10.99
N ASP A 18 -3.20 -20.25 -11.00
CA ASP A 18 -4.00 -19.02 -10.97
C ASP A 18 -4.16 -18.43 -9.55
N SER A 19 -4.27 -19.28 -8.53
CA SER A 19 -4.43 -18.85 -7.12
C SER A 19 -3.15 -18.20 -6.57
N THR A 20 -1.97 -18.74 -6.89
CA THR A 20 -0.67 -18.15 -6.51
C THR A 20 -0.44 -16.79 -7.19
N LYS A 21 -0.85 -16.64 -8.45
CA LYS A 21 -0.72 -15.39 -9.21
C LYS A 21 -1.63 -14.30 -8.63
N LYS A 22 -2.87 -14.66 -8.26
CA LYS A 22 -3.82 -13.75 -7.60
C LYS A 22 -3.30 -13.27 -6.26
N LEU A 23 -2.76 -14.16 -5.41
CA LEU A 23 -2.21 -13.79 -4.11
C LEU A 23 -1.03 -12.82 -4.21
N ASN A 24 -0.14 -13.04 -5.16
CA ASN A 24 0.98 -12.13 -5.40
C ASN A 24 0.51 -10.74 -5.87
N LYS A 25 -0.52 -10.68 -6.72
CA LYS A 25 -1.14 -9.43 -7.15
C LYS A 25 -1.78 -8.69 -5.98
N ASP A 26 -2.52 -9.40 -5.13
CA ASP A 26 -3.19 -8.82 -3.96
C ASP A 26 -2.16 -8.27 -2.94
N ARG A 27 -1.06 -9.00 -2.69
CA ARG A 27 0.06 -8.54 -1.85
C ARG A 27 0.75 -7.30 -2.42
N ALA A 28 0.99 -7.26 -3.73
CA ALA A 28 1.58 -6.10 -4.39
C ALA A 28 0.67 -4.86 -4.31
N SER A 29 -0.63 -5.05 -4.52
CA SER A 29 -1.63 -3.99 -4.40
C SER A 29 -1.69 -3.43 -2.98
N LEU A 30 -1.72 -4.32 -1.97
CA LEU A 30 -1.72 -3.93 -0.56
C LEU A 30 -0.47 -3.10 -0.21
N LYS A 31 0.72 -3.55 -0.63
CA LYS A 31 1.97 -2.81 -0.41
C LYS A 31 1.92 -1.41 -1.05
N LYS A 32 1.36 -1.30 -2.25
CA LYS A 32 1.18 -0.01 -2.94
C LYS A 32 0.25 0.92 -2.16
N SER A 33 -0.89 0.42 -1.69
CA SER A 33 -1.83 1.20 -0.88
C SER A 33 -1.23 1.66 0.44
N CYS A 34 -0.46 0.82 1.14
CA CYS A 34 0.23 1.21 2.37
C CYS A 34 1.23 2.36 2.13
N ARG A 35 1.98 2.34 1.02
CA ARG A 35 2.90 3.43 0.64
C ARG A 35 2.16 4.72 0.33
N GLN A 36 1.04 4.64 -0.41
CA GLN A 36 0.21 5.81 -0.70
C GLN A 36 -0.36 6.44 0.58
N PHE A 37 -0.74 5.61 1.56
CA PHE A 37 -1.18 6.10 2.86
C PHE A 37 -0.06 6.84 3.60
N GLU A 38 1.15 6.28 3.63
CA GLU A 38 2.31 6.96 4.22
C GLU A 38 2.60 8.31 3.54
N ALA A 39 2.43 8.42 2.22
CA ALA A 39 2.54 9.68 1.50
C ALA A 39 1.50 10.72 1.99
N ILE A 40 0.23 10.34 2.12
CA ILE A 40 -0.83 11.23 2.63
C ILE A 40 -0.54 11.67 4.07
N PHE A 41 -0.05 10.74 4.89
CA PHE A 41 0.36 11.03 6.26
C PHE A 41 1.50 12.05 6.31
N LEU A 42 2.54 11.86 5.50
CA LEU A 42 3.67 12.79 5.38
C LEU A 42 3.22 14.19 4.92
N GLN A 43 2.36 14.26 3.90
CA GLN A 43 1.79 15.52 3.44
C GLN A 43 1.03 16.24 4.58
N SER A 44 0.23 15.49 5.34
CA SER A 44 -0.50 16.02 6.49
C SER A 44 0.44 16.48 7.61
N MET A 45 1.55 15.76 7.81
CA MET A 45 2.59 16.12 8.76
C MET A 45 3.25 17.45 8.37
N PHE A 46 3.70 17.60 7.12
CA PHE A 46 4.29 18.85 6.62
C PHE A 46 3.34 20.04 6.72
N LYS A 47 2.08 19.83 6.37
CA LYS A 47 1.04 20.85 6.52
C LYS A 47 0.88 21.27 7.98
N SER A 48 0.93 20.32 8.90
CA SER A 48 0.82 20.59 10.34
C SER A 48 2.06 21.32 10.87
N MET A 49 3.26 20.93 10.46
CA MET A 49 4.52 21.63 10.80
C MET A 49 4.51 23.08 10.32
N ARG A 50 3.93 23.38 9.16
CA ARG A 50 3.86 24.77 8.68
C ARG A 50 2.80 25.59 9.37
N LYS A 51 1.70 24.99 9.81
CA LYS A 51 0.69 25.69 10.62
C LYS A 51 1.24 26.19 11.96
N THR A 52 2.37 25.66 12.44
CA THR A 52 3.02 26.16 13.66
C THR A 52 3.92 27.37 13.43
N LEU A 53 4.25 27.69 12.16
CA LEU A 53 5.02 28.88 11.84
C LEU A 53 4.10 30.10 11.91
N PRO A 54 4.51 31.18 12.60
CA PRO A 54 3.73 32.41 12.63
C PRO A 54 3.64 32.99 11.22
N ASP A 55 2.45 33.49 10.86
CA ASP A 55 2.27 34.23 9.61
C ASP A 55 3.13 35.50 9.68
N SER A 56 4.27 35.50 8.98
CA SER A 56 5.05 36.71 8.80
C SER A 56 4.20 37.66 7.95
N GLY A 57 3.57 38.65 8.59
CA GLY A 57 2.68 39.64 7.95
C GLY A 57 3.30 40.46 6.81
N LEU A 58 4.55 40.16 6.43
CA LEU A 58 5.30 40.74 5.33
C LEU A 58 4.83 40.22 3.95
N PHE A 59 4.32 38.99 3.87
CA PHE A 59 3.77 38.41 2.63
C PHE A 59 2.31 38.04 2.84
N LYS A 60 1.40 38.62 2.05
CA LYS A 60 -0.01 38.20 2.05
C LYS A 60 -0.08 36.74 1.59
N LYS A 61 -0.83 35.91 2.33
CA LYS A 61 -1.21 34.56 1.88
C LYS A 61 -1.96 34.70 0.55
N ASP A 62 -1.32 34.30 -0.52
CA ASP A 62 -1.92 34.21 -1.85
C ASP A 62 -2.37 32.76 -2.11
N ASN A 63 -3.53 32.62 -2.75
CA ASN A 63 -4.13 31.34 -3.08
C ASN A 63 -3.25 30.53 -4.03
N ALA A 64 -2.58 31.20 -4.98
CA ALA A 64 -1.67 30.52 -5.91
C ALA A 64 -0.47 29.90 -5.16
N HIS A 65 0.08 30.62 -4.19
CA HIS A 65 1.15 30.12 -3.32
C HIS A 65 0.69 28.92 -2.50
N ALA A 66 -0.51 28.95 -1.92
CA ALA A 66 -1.06 27.84 -1.14
C ALA A 66 -1.22 26.56 -2.00
N ILE A 67 -1.74 26.70 -3.23
CA ILE A 67 -1.91 25.58 -4.17
C ILE A 67 -0.54 25.01 -4.57
N TYR A 68 0.41 25.87 -4.96
CA TYR A 68 1.77 25.44 -5.30
C TYR A 68 2.42 24.66 -4.14
N GLN A 69 2.24 25.16 -2.93
CA GLN A 69 2.84 24.58 -1.74
C GLN A 69 2.19 23.25 -1.33
N ASP A 70 0.87 23.12 -1.51
CA ASP A 70 0.17 21.83 -1.33
C ASP A 70 0.62 20.79 -2.39
N MET A 71 0.86 21.21 -3.64
CA MET A 71 1.41 20.34 -4.69
C MET A 71 2.86 19.93 -4.41
N PHE A 72 3.68 20.89 -3.98
CA PHE A 72 5.07 20.65 -3.59
C PHE A 72 5.15 19.59 -2.47
N ASP A 73 4.35 19.74 -1.43
CA ASP A 73 4.29 18.77 -0.34
C ASP A 73 3.86 17.39 -0.79
N ALA A 74 2.88 17.30 -1.69
CA ALA A 74 2.40 16.04 -2.22
C ALA A 74 3.52 15.29 -2.96
N GLU A 75 4.33 16.00 -3.75
CA GLU A 75 5.46 15.41 -4.47
C GLU A 75 6.58 14.97 -3.51
N ILE A 76 6.97 15.84 -2.58
CA ILE A 76 7.99 15.51 -1.57
C ILE A 76 7.54 14.29 -0.74
N ALA A 77 6.28 14.27 -0.29
CA ALA A 77 5.74 13.14 0.46
C ALA A 77 5.72 11.83 -0.34
N ASN A 78 5.42 11.88 -1.65
CA ASN A 78 5.51 10.71 -2.54
C ASN A 78 6.95 10.22 -2.73
N GLN A 79 7.91 11.14 -2.88
CA GLN A 79 9.31 10.77 -3.04
C GLN A 79 9.86 10.14 -1.76
N ILE A 80 9.54 10.70 -0.59
CA ILE A 80 9.95 10.16 0.71
C ILE A 80 9.31 8.78 0.93
N SER A 81 8.01 8.61 0.72
CA SER A 81 7.35 7.30 0.89
C SER A 81 7.89 6.20 -0.02
N THR A 82 8.53 6.56 -1.14
CA THR A 82 9.12 5.62 -2.10
C THR A 82 10.59 5.33 -1.83
N LYS A 83 11.40 6.35 -1.54
CA LYS A 83 12.87 6.24 -1.44
C LYS A 83 13.38 6.15 0.00
N GLN A 84 12.69 6.78 0.94
CA GLN A 84 13.13 6.94 2.32
C GLN A 84 11.91 6.91 3.25
N SER A 85 11.25 5.75 3.31
CA SER A 85 10.05 5.56 4.13
C SER A 85 10.38 5.69 5.61
N LEU A 86 9.41 6.21 6.38
CA LEU A 86 9.50 6.25 7.84
C LEU A 86 9.17 4.89 8.48
N GLY A 87 8.72 3.94 7.67
CA GLY A 87 8.41 2.56 8.06
C GLY A 87 6.95 2.35 8.45
N LEU A 88 6.10 3.39 8.40
CA LEU A 88 4.68 3.27 8.69
C LEU A 88 3.99 2.36 7.67
N ALA A 89 4.31 2.53 6.39
CA ALA A 89 3.79 1.67 5.33
C ALA A 89 4.12 0.19 5.55
N ASP A 90 5.34 -0.11 6.02
CA ASP A 90 5.78 -1.47 6.28
C ASP A 90 5.10 -2.08 7.51
N GLN A 91 4.90 -1.29 8.57
CA GLN A 91 4.14 -1.74 9.75
C GLN A 91 2.69 -2.05 9.40
N MET A 92 2.03 -1.16 8.64
CA MET A 92 0.66 -1.39 8.15
C MET A 92 0.58 -2.64 7.28
N TYR A 93 1.52 -2.80 6.34
CA TYR A 93 1.58 -3.97 5.47
C TYR A 93 1.67 -5.26 6.28
N ARG A 94 2.59 -5.32 7.27
CA ARG A 94 2.77 -6.51 8.13
C ARG A 94 1.52 -6.88 8.92
N GLN A 95 0.71 -5.91 9.33
CA GLN A 95 -0.54 -6.19 10.03
C GLN A 95 -1.63 -6.62 9.05
N MET A 96 -1.77 -5.94 7.91
CA MET A 96 -2.83 -6.19 6.93
C MET A 96 -2.60 -7.49 6.13
N GLU A 97 -1.35 -7.85 5.84
CA GLU A 97 -1.00 -9.07 5.12
C GLU A 97 -1.50 -10.34 5.83
N LYS A 98 -1.54 -10.33 7.17
CA LYS A 98 -2.08 -11.44 7.96
C LYS A 98 -3.54 -11.72 7.62
N TYR A 99 -4.34 -10.69 7.30
CA TYR A 99 -5.74 -10.87 6.95
C TYR A 99 -5.93 -11.39 5.51
N LEU A 100 -4.97 -11.12 4.63
CA LEU A 100 -5.01 -11.58 3.24
C LEU A 100 -4.87 -13.12 3.13
N SER A 101 -4.09 -13.74 4.03
CA SER A 101 -3.93 -15.20 4.09
C SER A 101 -5.14 -15.92 4.70
N HIS A 102 -5.90 -15.25 5.58
CA HIS A 102 -7.08 -15.82 6.24
C HIS A 102 -8.35 -15.76 5.36
N SER A 103 -8.45 -14.77 4.46
CA SER A 103 -9.61 -14.59 3.56
C SER A 103 -9.79 -15.73 2.52
N GLN A 104 -8.77 -16.56 2.30
CA GLN A 104 -8.75 -17.60 1.27
C GLN A 104 -9.01 -19.02 1.79
N LYS A 105 -9.22 -19.19 3.10
CA LYS A 105 -9.52 -20.48 3.74
C LYS A 105 -11.02 -20.75 3.89
N LYS A 106 -11.88 -19.96 3.24
CA LYS A 106 -13.34 -20.06 3.34
C LYS A 106 -13.97 -20.32 1.99
#